data_AF-A0A2G2G1L9-F1
#
_entry.id   AF-A0A2G2G1L9-F1
#
_cell.length_a   1.000
_cell.length_b   1.000
_cell.length_c   1.000
_cell.angle_alpha   90.00
_cell.angle_beta   90.00
_cell.angle_gamma   90.00
#
_symmetry.space_group_name_H-M   'P 1'
#
loop_
_entity.id
_entity.type
_entity.pdbx_description
1 polymer ?
#
loop_
_entity_poly.entity_id
_entity_poly.type
_entity_poly.pdbx_seq_one_letter_code
_entity_poly.pdbx_strand_id
1 'polypeptide(L)'
;MKKFSTMLTVLRRLKNDTQGTFSIMWAVSMTGVLLSCGAAYDMTQIHKARALAQFTADHMALAASISVDFKNPDQFTAGVSYPYESIGAGGIDFTGTITGVVEYDIVDTADAGNEDLDDNDKSRLLARATVKGTYSTAFMGILSNFATVSFEATSDVAYAASHGTPASVFFIVDNSGSMNSYDNNHVRKLTGLKASMNAFMDIMDNIDTNGDDVFRTALYPYSQDYQNNYSFIDNDGIIPAKVKHPEWGILNHGAIMAMTSLYGTDSSGALKDAANAFAYEGDIHNAKNGTDEPLKFAIFMTDGANNKSYECGTEWVANREYWIDTYHGWNRRYNSRQWWFDKWVIHYPASGGSNQQVCKRDYWFDKRSLATCAEMKKDDVIIYAIAYDVAEDQKVHAEKFMKQCSSGDDYFKSASNASALDAAFAEIGDSIVEEVIRVKH
;
A
#
# COMPACT_ATOMS: atom_id res chain seq x y z
N MET A 1 34.05 6.66 -67.27
CA MET A 1 35.22 5.97 -66.66
C MET A 1 36.03 6.80 -65.66
N LYS A 2 36.06 8.15 -65.69
CA LYS A 2 36.84 8.96 -64.71
C LYS A 2 36.36 8.90 -63.24
N LYS A 3 35.06 8.65 -62.96
CA LYS A 3 34.53 8.58 -61.58
C LYS A 3 34.93 7.32 -60.79
N PHE A 4 35.18 6.20 -61.48
CA PHE A 4 35.55 4.93 -60.83
C PHE A 4 37.00 4.93 -60.34
N SER A 5 37.89 5.65 -61.06
CA SER A 5 39.29 5.85 -60.69
C SER A 5 39.45 6.68 -59.41
N THR A 6 38.64 7.72 -59.22
CA THR A 6 38.68 8.55 -58.01
C THR A 6 38.22 7.79 -56.77
N MET A 7 37.21 6.92 -56.90
CA MET A 7 36.70 6.10 -55.78
C MET A 7 37.70 5.02 -55.34
N LEU A 8 38.37 4.38 -56.30
CA LEU A 8 39.47 3.42 -56.02
C LEU A 8 40.68 4.11 -55.37
N THR A 9 40.96 5.36 -55.72
CA THR A 9 42.09 6.12 -55.15
C THR A 9 41.80 6.56 -53.70
N VAL A 10 40.55 6.91 -53.38
CA VAL A 10 40.11 7.22 -52.01
C VAL A 10 40.13 5.97 -51.12
N LEU A 11 39.63 4.83 -51.62
CA LEU A 11 39.69 3.54 -50.91
C LEU A 11 41.13 3.08 -50.66
N ARG A 12 42.05 3.33 -51.60
CA ARG A 12 43.48 2.99 -51.43
C ARG A 12 44.19 3.93 -50.46
N ARG A 13 43.78 5.21 -50.37
CA ARG A 13 44.25 6.15 -49.33
C ARG A 13 43.74 5.77 -47.94
N LEU A 14 42.47 5.39 -47.81
CA LEU A 14 41.90 4.89 -46.54
C LEU A 14 42.57 3.59 -46.08
N LYS A 15 42.96 2.71 -47.01
CA LYS A 15 43.66 1.45 -46.67
C LYS A 15 45.10 1.66 -46.18
N ASN A 16 45.75 2.75 -46.57
CA ASN A 16 47.16 3.01 -46.25
C ASN A 16 47.36 4.02 -45.10
N ASP A 17 46.27 4.61 -44.57
CA ASP A 17 46.33 5.55 -43.44
C ASP A 17 46.24 4.80 -42.10
N THR A 18 47.39 4.58 -41.49
CA THR A 18 47.49 3.90 -40.19
C THR A 18 47.02 4.76 -39.02
N GLN A 19 46.88 6.08 -39.18
CA GLN A 19 46.31 6.96 -38.14
C GLN A 19 44.78 6.86 -38.06
N GLY A 20 44.12 6.53 -39.18
CA GLY A 20 42.66 6.34 -39.23
C GLY A 20 42.16 4.99 -38.71
N THR A 21 43.05 3.98 -38.59
CA THR A 21 42.66 2.62 -38.16
C THR A 21 42.17 2.61 -36.72
N PHE A 22 42.80 3.38 -35.83
CA PHE A 22 42.37 3.53 -34.44
C PHE A 22 40.97 4.16 -34.35
N SER A 23 40.71 5.22 -35.12
CA SER A 23 39.40 5.88 -35.15
C SER A 23 38.30 4.96 -35.65
N ILE A 24 38.59 4.10 -36.63
CA ILE A 24 37.63 3.10 -37.13
C ILE A 24 37.35 2.03 -36.05
N MET A 25 38.39 1.51 -35.38
CA MET A 25 38.21 0.54 -34.30
C MET A 25 37.44 1.15 -33.12
N TRP A 26 37.75 2.39 -32.76
CA TRP A 26 37.06 3.11 -31.69
C TRP A 26 35.59 3.35 -32.04
N ALA A 27 35.29 3.82 -33.27
CA ALA A 27 33.93 4.02 -33.74
C ALA A 27 33.12 2.72 -33.70
N VAL A 28 33.65 1.62 -34.23
CA VAL A 28 32.97 0.31 -34.19
C VAL A 28 32.75 -0.17 -32.76
N SER A 29 33.76 -0.02 -31.88
CA SER A 29 33.64 -0.42 -30.47
C SER A 29 32.59 0.40 -29.72
N MET A 30 32.55 1.72 -29.95
CA MET A 30 31.60 2.62 -29.29
C MET A 30 30.17 2.37 -29.79
N THR A 31 29.99 2.10 -31.09
CA THR A 31 28.69 1.65 -31.62
C THR A 31 28.26 0.34 -30.98
N GLY A 32 29.17 -0.62 -30.79
CA GLY A 32 28.89 -1.87 -30.11
C GLY A 32 28.44 -1.68 -28.65
N VAL A 33 29.12 -0.81 -27.90
CA VAL A 33 28.75 -0.48 -26.51
C VAL A 33 27.39 0.23 -26.46
N LEU A 34 27.14 1.21 -27.34
CA LEU A 34 25.87 1.92 -27.39
C LEU A 34 24.70 0.99 -27.73
N LEU A 35 24.88 0.08 -28.70
CA LEU A 35 23.88 -0.94 -29.03
C LEU A 35 23.64 -1.89 -27.84
N SER A 36 24.69 -2.26 -27.11
CA SER A 36 24.57 -3.14 -25.93
C SER A 36 23.81 -2.45 -24.80
N CYS A 37 24.12 -1.19 -24.50
CA CYS A 37 23.38 -0.39 -23.50
C CYS A 37 21.92 -0.16 -23.93
N GLY A 38 21.68 0.11 -25.21
CA GLY A 38 20.35 0.27 -25.77
C GLY A 38 19.52 -1.01 -25.68
N ALA A 39 20.11 -2.15 -26.03
CA ALA A 39 19.45 -3.45 -25.89
C ALA A 39 19.14 -3.80 -24.42
N ALA A 40 20.04 -3.47 -23.49
CA ALA A 40 19.79 -3.64 -22.05
C ALA A 40 18.61 -2.77 -21.57
N TYR A 41 18.49 -1.53 -22.07
CA TYR A 41 17.36 -0.67 -21.77
C TYR A 41 16.04 -1.25 -22.31
N ASP A 42 15.99 -1.66 -23.58
CA ASP A 42 14.79 -2.26 -24.17
C ASP A 42 14.37 -3.54 -23.42
N MET A 43 15.33 -4.38 -23.05
CA MET A 43 15.06 -5.59 -22.27
C MET A 43 14.51 -5.28 -20.87
N THR A 44 15.01 -4.22 -20.23
CA THR A 44 14.48 -3.74 -18.94
C THR A 44 13.02 -3.31 -19.08
N GLN A 45 12.67 -2.62 -20.17
CA GLN A 45 11.29 -2.19 -20.43
C GLN A 45 10.36 -3.37 -20.75
N ILE A 46 10.85 -4.38 -21.48
CA ILE A 46 10.10 -5.62 -21.74
C ILE A 46 9.82 -6.38 -20.43
N HIS A 47 10.79 -6.44 -19.50
CA HIS A 47 10.57 -7.04 -18.19
C HIS A 47 9.50 -6.30 -17.38
N LYS A 48 9.49 -4.97 -17.42
CA LYS A 48 8.42 -4.17 -16.81
C LYS A 48 7.06 -4.42 -17.45
N ALA A 49 7.00 -4.53 -18.78
CA ALA A 49 5.77 -4.82 -19.50
C ALA A 49 5.20 -6.20 -19.13
N ARG A 50 6.08 -7.21 -18.99
CA ARG A 50 5.68 -8.55 -18.52
C ARG A 50 5.17 -8.54 -17.08
N ALA A 51 5.84 -7.83 -16.18
CA ALA A 51 5.38 -7.72 -14.79
C ALA A 51 4.00 -7.04 -14.71
N LEU A 52 3.80 -5.96 -15.49
CA LEU A 52 2.51 -5.29 -15.59
C LEU A 52 1.43 -6.21 -16.19
N ALA A 53 1.77 -6.98 -17.23
CA ALA A 53 0.85 -7.94 -17.85
C ALA A 53 0.45 -9.06 -16.88
N GLN A 54 1.38 -9.56 -16.06
CA GLN A 54 1.09 -10.56 -15.03
C GLN A 54 0.13 -10.01 -13.99
N PHE A 55 0.45 -8.83 -13.42
CA PHE A 55 -0.43 -8.15 -12.47
C PHE A 55 -1.84 -7.89 -13.04
N THR A 56 -1.91 -7.49 -14.32
CA THR A 56 -3.19 -7.29 -15.02
C THR A 56 -3.95 -8.60 -15.21
N ALA A 57 -3.24 -9.69 -15.54
CA ALA A 57 -3.84 -11.00 -15.72
C ALA A 57 -4.38 -11.54 -14.39
N ASP A 58 -3.65 -11.38 -13.29
CA ASP A 58 -4.08 -11.79 -11.95
C ASP A 58 -5.34 -11.03 -11.52
N HIS A 59 -5.33 -9.69 -11.64
CA HIS A 59 -6.50 -8.87 -11.35
C HIS A 59 -7.71 -9.22 -12.22
N MET A 60 -7.47 -9.47 -13.52
CA MET A 60 -8.54 -9.85 -14.45
C MET A 60 -9.10 -11.24 -14.15
N ALA A 61 -8.25 -12.21 -13.81
CA ALA A 61 -8.67 -13.57 -13.45
C ALA A 61 -9.47 -13.56 -12.15
N LEU A 62 -9.05 -12.76 -11.17
CA LEU A 62 -9.77 -12.55 -9.92
C LEU A 62 -11.13 -11.90 -10.16
N ALA A 63 -11.20 -10.78 -10.88
CA ALA A 63 -12.46 -10.12 -11.23
C ALA A 63 -13.41 -11.03 -12.03
N ALA A 64 -12.86 -11.82 -12.96
CA ALA A 64 -13.61 -12.84 -13.68
C ALA A 64 -14.16 -13.92 -12.73
N SER A 65 -13.36 -14.38 -11.78
CA SER A 65 -13.76 -15.41 -10.82
C SER A 65 -14.97 -15.00 -9.99
N ILE A 66 -14.99 -13.74 -9.55
CA ILE A 66 -16.09 -13.12 -8.82
C ILE A 66 -17.38 -13.16 -9.65
N SER A 67 -17.30 -12.82 -10.94
CA SER A 67 -18.50 -12.76 -11.80
C SER A 67 -19.20 -14.12 -11.93
N VAL A 68 -18.43 -15.22 -11.95
CA VAL A 68 -18.95 -16.59 -12.06
C VAL A 68 -19.61 -17.05 -10.76
N ASP A 69 -19.00 -16.78 -9.61
CA ASP A 69 -19.50 -17.27 -8.31
C ASP A 69 -20.83 -16.59 -7.91
N PHE A 70 -20.93 -15.27 -8.11
CA PHE A 70 -22.08 -14.48 -7.68
C PHE A 70 -23.25 -14.45 -8.68
N LYS A 71 -23.20 -15.23 -9.77
CA LYS A 71 -24.20 -15.24 -10.86
C LYS A 71 -24.53 -13.84 -11.40
N ASN A 72 -23.55 -12.95 -11.41
CA ASN A 72 -23.69 -11.67 -12.06
C ASN A 72 -23.69 -11.86 -13.58
N PRO A 73 -24.43 -11.06 -14.36
CA PRO A 73 -24.32 -11.09 -15.81
C PRO A 73 -22.91 -10.60 -16.22
N ASP A 74 -22.00 -11.57 -16.35
CA ASP A 74 -20.64 -11.54 -16.88
C ASP A 74 -20.05 -10.13 -17.12
N GLN A 75 -19.33 -9.59 -16.13
CA GLN A 75 -18.57 -8.33 -16.29
C GLN A 75 -17.59 -8.41 -17.48
N PHE A 76 -17.03 -9.61 -17.71
CA PHE A 76 -16.26 -9.94 -18.90
C PHE A 76 -16.93 -11.08 -19.66
N THR A 77 -17.25 -10.87 -20.93
CA THR A 77 -17.77 -11.90 -21.82
C THR A 77 -16.62 -12.81 -22.27
N ALA A 78 -16.84 -14.13 -22.17
CA ALA A 78 -15.86 -15.12 -22.56
C ALA A 78 -15.33 -14.88 -23.99
N GLY A 79 -14.01 -14.88 -24.15
CA GLY A 79 -13.34 -14.73 -25.45
C GLY A 79 -13.38 -13.31 -26.04
N VAL A 80 -13.93 -12.31 -25.33
CA VAL A 80 -13.89 -10.90 -25.74
C VAL A 80 -12.62 -10.26 -25.23
N SER A 81 -11.99 -9.45 -26.10
CA SER A 81 -10.79 -8.70 -25.75
C SER A 81 -11.14 -7.33 -25.17
N TYR A 82 -10.61 -7.06 -23.98
CA TYR A 82 -10.83 -5.84 -23.23
C TYR A 82 -9.54 -4.99 -23.22
N PRO A 83 -9.61 -3.68 -23.54
CA PRO A 83 -8.47 -2.79 -23.38
C PRO A 83 -8.11 -2.62 -21.90
N TYR A 84 -6.83 -2.33 -21.60
CA TYR A 84 -6.31 -2.13 -20.24
C TYR A 84 -7.21 -1.25 -19.35
N GLU A 85 -7.69 -0.12 -19.88
CA GLU A 85 -8.56 0.82 -19.14
C GLU A 85 -9.88 0.20 -18.65
N SER A 86 -10.39 -0.81 -19.36
CA SER A 86 -11.64 -1.50 -19.00
C SER A 86 -11.44 -2.69 -18.06
N ILE A 87 -10.20 -3.16 -17.89
CA ILE A 87 -9.87 -4.24 -16.96
C ILE A 87 -9.80 -3.71 -15.52
N GLY A 88 -9.54 -2.41 -15.35
CA GLY A 88 -9.46 -1.78 -14.03
C GLY A 88 -8.18 -2.10 -13.26
N ALA A 89 -7.20 -2.74 -13.89
CA ALA A 89 -5.92 -3.02 -13.25
C ALA A 89 -5.16 -1.72 -12.92
N GLY A 90 -4.75 -1.56 -11.65
CA GLY A 90 -4.00 -0.39 -11.19
C GLY A 90 -2.69 -0.17 -11.97
N GLY A 91 -2.40 1.08 -12.33
CA GLY A 91 -1.19 1.46 -13.07
C GLY A 91 -1.46 2.15 -14.41
N ILE A 92 -0.39 2.56 -15.10
CA ILE A 92 -0.46 3.19 -16.44
C ILE A 92 0.13 2.22 -17.47
N ASP A 93 -0.66 1.84 -18.48
CA ASP A 93 -0.13 1.11 -19.64
C ASP A 93 0.80 2.02 -20.46
N PHE A 94 2.10 1.88 -20.20
CA PHE A 94 3.13 2.63 -20.92
C PHE A 94 3.38 2.08 -22.34
N THR A 95 2.84 0.90 -22.68
CA THR A 95 2.94 0.31 -24.02
C THR A 95 1.80 0.78 -24.92
N GLY A 96 0.63 1.09 -24.34
CA GLY A 96 -0.59 1.47 -25.05
C GLY A 96 -1.19 0.34 -25.90
N THR A 97 -0.80 -0.90 -25.65
CA THR A 97 -1.20 -2.07 -26.45
C THR A 97 -1.67 -3.26 -25.62
N ILE A 98 -1.79 -3.09 -24.29
CA ILE A 98 -2.20 -4.19 -23.43
C ILE A 98 -3.69 -4.47 -23.60
N THR A 99 -4.02 -5.71 -23.90
CA THR A 99 -5.38 -6.23 -23.99
C THR A 99 -5.50 -7.54 -23.24
N GLY A 100 -6.58 -7.72 -22.48
CA GLY A 100 -6.89 -8.94 -21.75
C GLY A 100 -8.07 -9.70 -22.37
N VAL A 101 -8.08 -11.02 -22.26
CA VAL A 101 -9.20 -11.90 -22.62
C VAL A 101 -9.43 -12.86 -21.45
N VAL A 102 -10.68 -13.14 -21.13
CA VAL A 102 -11.06 -14.15 -20.13
C VAL A 102 -11.71 -15.33 -20.82
N GLU A 103 -11.35 -16.52 -20.38
CA GLU A 103 -12.02 -17.77 -20.71
C GLU A 103 -12.51 -18.40 -19.39
N TYR A 104 -13.74 -18.93 -19.38
CA TYR A 104 -14.34 -19.53 -18.18
C TYR A 104 -14.45 -21.04 -18.31
N ASP A 105 -14.55 -21.70 -17.16
CA ASP A 105 -14.93 -23.12 -17.07
C ASP A 105 -13.98 -24.07 -17.84
N ILE A 106 -12.68 -23.80 -17.74
CA ILE A 106 -11.64 -24.50 -18.48
C ILE A 106 -11.21 -25.73 -17.69
N VAL A 107 -11.08 -26.86 -18.36
CA VAL A 107 -10.50 -28.07 -17.77
C VAL A 107 -9.02 -27.85 -17.51
N ASP A 108 -8.56 -28.01 -16.26
CA ASP A 108 -7.15 -27.87 -15.93
C ASP A 108 -6.35 -29.07 -16.48
N THR A 109 -5.90 -28.96 -17.72
CA THR A 109 -5.08 -30.00 -18.35
C THR A 109 -3.66 -30.11 -17.79
N ALA A 110 -3.23 -29.21 -16.90
CA ALA A 110 -1.91 -29.21 -16.29
C ALA A 110 -1.85 -29.93 -14.93
N ASP A 111 -3.00 -30.16 -14.29
CA ASP A 111 -3.10 -30.94 -13.07
C ASP A 111 -2.83 -32.43 -13.35
N ALA A 112 -1.76 -32.97 -12.78
CA ALA A 112 -1.38 -34.38 -12.91
C ALA A 112 -2.44 -35.34 -12.35
N GLY A 113 -3.36 -34.85 -11.50
CA GLY A 113 -4.53 -35.61 -11.02
C GLY A 113 -5.60 -35.86 -12.09
N ASN A 114 -5.56 -35.15 -13.22
CA ASN A 114 -6.58 -35.21 -14.28
C ASN A 114 -6.28 -36.21 -15.40
N GLU A 115 -5.13 -36.90 -15.39
CA GLU A 115 -4.75 -37.84 -16.45
C GLU A 115 -5.69 -39.05 -16.57
N ASP A 116 -6.30 -39.49 -15.46
CA ASP A 116 -7.13 -40.71 -15.37
C ASP A 116 -8.62 -40.44 -15.03
N LEU A 117 -9.06 -39.18 -15.01
CA LEU A 117 -10.44 -38.80 -14.67
C LEU A 117 -11.27 -38.55 -15.95
N ASP A 118 -12.55 -38.96 -15.93
CA ASP A 118 -13.52 -38.60 -16.97
C ASP A 118 -13.69 -37.06 -17.02
N ASP A 119 -14.06 -36.49 -18.16
CA ASP A 119 -14.18 -35.02 -18.36
C ASP A 119 -15.09 -34.31 -17.33
N ASN A 120 -15.99 -35.04 -16.67
CA ASN A 120 -16.87 -34.51 -15.62
C ASN A 120 -16.23 -34.47 -14.23
N ASP A 121 -15.12 -35.20 -14.02
CA ASP A 121 -14.42 -35.34 -12.73
C ASP A 121 -13.08 -34.60 -12.70
N LYS A 122 -12.64 -34.02 -13.83
CA LYS A 122 -11.40 -33.22 -13.90
C LYS A 122 -11.53 -31.91 -13.12
N SER A 123 -10.44 -31.47 -12.49
CA SER A 123 -10.38 -30.14 -11.87
C SER A 123 -10.67 -29.06 -12.93
N ARG A 124 -11.65 -28.19 -12.63
CA ARG A 124 -12.09 -27.11 -13.51
C ARG A 124 -11.61 -25.77 -12.96
N LEU A 125 -10.93 -25.00 -13.80
CA LEU A 125 -10.63 -23.61 -13.57
C LEU A 125 -11.91 -22.81 -13.77
N LEU A 126 -12.20 -21.93 -12.81
CA LEU A 126 -13.33 -21.01 -12.87
C LEU A 126 -13.13 -19.99 -13.99
N ALA A 127 -11.92 -19.41 -14.07
CA ALA A 127 -11.52 -18.45 -15.08
C ALA A 127 -10.02 -18.53 -15.38
N ARG A 128 -9.65 -18.29 -16.64
CA ARG A 128 -8.29 -18.01 -17.09
C ARG A 128 -8.29 -16.65 -17.76
N ALA A 129 -7.52 -15.73 -17.23
CA ALA A 129 -7.26 -14.46 -17.89
C ALA A 129 -5.93 -14.54 -18.64
N THR A 130 -5.95 -14.16 -19.92
CA THR A 130 -4.78 -14.04 -20.77
C THR A 130 -4.61 -12.59 -21.20
N VAL A 131 -3.49 -11.99 -20.80
CA VAL A 131 -3.13 -10.62 -21.16
C VAL A 131 -2.01 -10.63 -22.18
N LYS A 132 -2.23 -9.95 -23.31
CA LYS A 132 -1.25 -9.83 -24.40
C LYS A 132 -0.95 -8.37 -24.67
N GLY A 133 0.27 -8.09 -25.12
CA GLY A 133 0.68 -6.78 -25.56
C GLY A 133 1.96 -6.81 -26.38
N THR A 134 2.34 -5.64 -26.92
CA THR A 134 3.54 -5.48 -27.72
C THR A 134 4.35 -4.28 -27.26
N TYR A 135 5.66 -4.47 -27.10
CA TYR A 135 6.58 -3.36 -26.82
C TYR A 135 7.35 -2.98 -28.09
N SER A 136 7.32 -1.70 -28.45
CA SER A 136 8.13 -1.15 -29.53
C SER A 136 9.52 -0.82 -29.01
N THR A 137 10.54 -1.54 -29.49
CA THR A 137 11.92 -1.37 -29.00
C THR A 137 12.57 -0.16 -29.66
N ALA A 138 13.28 0.65 -28.87
CA ALA A 138 13.90 1.86 -29.38
C ALA A 138 15.26 1.57 -30.06
N PHE A 139 16.07 0.71 -29.45
CA PHE A 139 17.43 0.44 -29.89
C PHE A 139 17.55 -0.90 -30.62
N MET A 140 16.88 -1.94 -30.13
CA MET A 140 16.81 -3.23 -30.82
C MET A 140 16.05 -3.11 -32.15
N GLY A 141 15.13 -2.15 -32.29
CA GLY A 141 14.40 -1.90 -33.52
C GLY A 141 15.23 -1.37 -34.68
N ILE A 142 16.45 -0.88 -34.42
CA ILE A 142 17.43 -0.56 -35.47
C ILE A 142 17.77 -1.83 -36.27
N LEU A 143 17.71 -2.99 -35.63
CA LEU A 143 17.73 -4.29 -36.29
C LEU A 143 16.28 -4.65 -36.61
N SER A 144 15.88 -4.52 -37.88
CA SER A 144 14.49 -4.63 -38.37
C SER A 144 13.67 -5.82 -37.84
N ASN A 145 14.34 -6.89 -37.42
CA ASN A 145 13.70 -8.11 -36.93
C ASN A 145 13.24 -8.04 -35.47
N PHE A 146 13.62 -7.00 -34.72
CA PHE A 146 13.29 -6.85 -33.28
C PHE A 146 12.54 -5.56 -32.97
N ALA A 147 11.96 -4.89 -33.99
CA ALA A 147 11.26 -3.62 -33.83
C ALA A 147 10.08 -3.70 -32.85
N THR A 148 9.43 -4.86 -32.76
CA THR A 148 8.39 -5.13 -31.77
C THR A 148 8.63 -6.47 -31.09
N VAL A 149 8.44 -6.50 -29.77
CA VAL A 149 8.52 -7.74 -28.98
C VAL A 149 7.16 -7.95 -28.32
N SER A 150 6.52 -9.09 -28.61
CA SER A 150 5.28 -9.49 -27.97
C SER A 150 5.54 -10.08 -26.59
N PHE A 151 4.62 -9.82 -25.66
CA PHE A 151 4.59 -10.46 -24.35
C PHE A 151 3.17 -10.97 -24.07
N GLU A 152 3.11 -12.02 -23.28
CA GLU A 152 1.88 -12.70 -22.87
C GLU A 152 2.05 -13.13 -21.41
N ALA A 153 0.99 -12.96 -20.63
CA ALA A 153 0.88 -13.43 -19.26
C ALA A 153 -0.49 -14.09 -19.09
N THR A 154 -0.54 -15.18 -18.35
CA THR A 154 -1.74 -15.99 -18.11
C THR A 154 -1.89 -16.19 -16.61
N SER A 155 -3.11 -16.00 -16.10
CA SER A 155 -3.46 -16.25 -14.71
C SER A 155 -4.70 -17.12 -14.64
N ASP A 156 -4.66 -18.13 -13.78
CA ASP A 156 -5.68 -19.18 -13.65
C ASP A 156 -6.27 -19.12 -12.25
N VAL A 157 -7.60 -19.24 -12.15
CA VAL A 157 -8.33 -19.27 -10.88
C VAL A 157 -9.18 -20.54 -10.81
N ALA A 158 -8.98 -21.35 -9.77
CA ALA A 158 -9.72 -22.60 -9.55
C ALA A 158 -10.80 -22.48 -8.47
N TYR A 159 -11.85 -23.32 -8.54
CA TYR A 159 -12.88 -23.44 -7.48
C TYR A 159 -12.24 -23.76 -6.11
N ALA A 160 -12.55 -22.97 -5.08
CA ALA A 160 -12.63 -23.50 -3.73
C ALA A 160 -14.10 -23.76 -3.36
N ALA A 161 -14.34 -24.93 -2.79
CA ALA A 161 -15.67 -25.47 -2.53
C ALA A 161 -16.38 -24.85 -1.30
N SER A 162 -16.23 -23.56 -1.02
CA SER A 162 -16.93 -22.92 0.10
C SER A 162 -17.20 -21.46 -0.19
N HIS A 163 -18.44 -21.02 0.06
CA HIS A 163 -18.78 -19.61 0.23
C HIS A 163 -17.71 -18.92 1.07
N GLY A 164 -17.24 -17.77 0.58
CA GLY A 164 -16.23 -16.98 1.22
C GLY A 164 -16.56 -16.61 2.66
N THR A 165 -15.53 -16.45 3.50
CA THR A 165 -15.74 -15.98 4.87
C THR A 165 -15.90 -14.45 4.83
N PRO A 166 -17.02 -13.89 5.33
CA PRO A 166 -17.23 -12.44 5.33
C PRO A 166 -16.13 -11.74 6.14
N ALA A 167 -15.84 -10.50 5.78
CA ALA A 167 -14.68 -9.77 6.28
C ALA A 167 -15.05 -8.41 6.87
N SER A 168 -14.36 -8.04 7.95
CA SER A 168 -14.40 -6.71 8.55
C SER A 168 -13.11 -5.97 8.19
N VAL A 169 -13.23 -4.86 7.46
CA VAL A 169 -12.07 -4.06 7.00
C VAL A 169 -12.13 -2.65 7.58
N PHE A 170 -11.31 -2.39 8.60
CA PHE A 170 -11.32 -1.10 9.30
C PHE A 170 -10.09 -0.26 8.93
N PHE A 171 -10.33 0.99 8.60
CA PHE A 171 -9.30 1.95 8.21
C PHE A 171 -8.95 2.84 9.38
N ILE A 172 -7.67 2.87 9.77
CA ILE A 172 -7.14 3.75 10.80
C ILE A 172 -6.19 4.73 10.12
N VAL A 173 -6.64 5.97 9.93
CA VAL A 173 -6.06 6.86 8.90
C VAL A 173 -5.61 8.19 9.47
N ASP A 174 -4.37 8.55 9.16
CA ASP A 174 -3.74 9.79 9.60
C ASP A 174 -4.33 11.03 8.90
N ASN A 175 -4.82 11.95 9.72
CA ASN A 175 -5.31 13.26 9.33
C ASN A 175 -4.47 14.38 9.98
N SER A 176 -3.22 14.11 10.34
CA SER A 176 -2.29 15.11 10.87
C SER A 176 -1.97 16.22 9.86
N GLY A 177 -1.28 17.25 10.33
CA GLY A 177 -0.86 18.40 9.54
C GLY A 177 0.22 18.06 8.52
N SER A 178 1.04 17.02 8.75
CA SER A 178 2.02 16.54 7.77
C SER A 178 1.34 15.96 6.54
N MET A 179 0.15 15.40 6.68
CA MET A 179 -0.68 14.93 5.54
C MET A 179 -1.17 16.07 4.64
N ASN A 180 -1.01 17.32 5.05
CA ASN A 180 -1.28 18.50 4.22
C ASN A 180 -0.13 18.84 3.25
N SER A 181 1.03 18.24 3.43
CA SER A 181 2.20 18.45 2.59
C SER A 181 2.05 17.76 1.23
N TYR A 182 2.93 18.13 0.29
CA TYR A 182 3.00 17.51 -1.02
C TYR A 182 3.98 16.34 -0.97
N ASP A 183 3.61 15.25 -1.64
CA ASP A 183 4.49 14.13 -1.88
C ASP A 183 5.56 14.44 -2.96
N ASN A 184 6.42 13.46 -3.25
CA ASN A 184 7.46 13.58 -4.28
C ASN A 184 6.92 13.84 -5.70
N ASN A 185 5.63 13.59 -5.95
CA ASN A 185 4.95 13.83 -7.23
C ASN A 185 4.13 15.14 -7.22
N HIS A 186 4.28 15.98 -6.20
CA HIS A 186 3.54 17.24 -6.03
C HIS A 186 2.03 17.04 -5.86
N VAL A 187 1.60 15.91 -5.31
CA VAL A 187 0.23 15.64 -4.90
C VAL A 187 0.14 15.82 -3.39
N ARG A 188 -0.89 16.52 -2.88
CA ARG A 188 -1.10 16.62 -1.43
C ARG A 188 -1.33 15.22 -0.88
N LYS A 189 -0.58 14.81 0.15
CA LYS A 189 -0.62 13.44 0.68
C LYS A 189 -2.05 13.00 0.99
N LEU A 190 -2.80 13.78 1.77
CA LEU A 190 -4.20 13.48 2.07
C LEU A 190 -5.10 13.36 0.83
N THR A 191 -4.81 14.10 -0.24
CA THR A 191 -5.54 13.95 -1.52
C THR A 191 -5.22 12.61 -2.18
N GLY A 192 -3.93 12.22 -2.22
CA GLY A 192 -3.52 10.92 -2.74
C GLY A 192 -4.15 9.78 -1.96
N LEU A 193 -4.07 9.83 -0.62
CA LEU A 193 -4.70 8.88 0.28
C LEU A 193 -6.20 8.68 0.01
N LYS A 194 -6.95 9.78 -0.10
CA LYS A 194 -8.40 9.71 -0.40
C LYS A 194 -8.68 9.04 -1.74
N ALA A 195 -7.87 9.34 -2.76
CA ALA A 195 -8.01 8.75 -4.07
C ALA A 195 -7.77 7.23 -4.02
N SER A 196 -6.67 6.80 -3.38
CA SER A 196 -6.33 5.38 -3.23
C SER A 196 -7.39 4.62 -2.44
N MET A 197 -7.90 5.22 -1.36
CA MET A 197 -8.97 4.62 -0.56
C MET A 197 -10.29 4.48 -1.33
N ASN A 198 -10.68 5.49 -2.12
CA ASN A 198 -11.88 5.36 -2.95
C ASN A 198 -11.70 4.29 -4.02
N ALA A 199 -10.54 4.23 -4.69
CA ALA A 199 -10.25 3.18 -5.66
C ALA A 199 -10.30 1.78 -5.02
N PHE A 200 -9.79 1.65 -3.79
CA PHE A 200 -9.92 0.42 -3.02
C PHE A 200 -11.39 0.08 -2.69
N MET A 201 -12.19 1.06 -2.29
CA MET A 201 -13.63 0.86 -2.06
C MET A 201 -14.35 0.44 -3.34
N ASP A 202 -14.01 1.02 -4.50
CA ASP A 202 -14.56 0.64 -5.80
C ASP A 202 -14.24 -0.83 -6.12
N ILE A 203 -13.03 -1.30 -5.82
CA ILE A 203 -12.67 -2.73 -5.97
C ILE A 203 -13.56 -3.60 -5.07
N MET A 204 -13.72 -3.22 -3.80
CA MET A 204 -14.58 -3.98 -2.87
C MET A 204 -16.07 -3.96 -3.26
N ASP A 205 -16.58 -2.83 -3.76
CA ASP A 205 -17.99 -2.68 -4.18
C ASP A 205 -18.31 -3.54 -5.39
N ASN A 206 -17.36 -3.66 -6.33
CA ASN A 206 -17.48 -4.58 -7.46
C ASN A 206 -17.50 -6.07 -7.02
N ILE A 207 -17.14 -6.36 -5.78
CA ILE A 207 -17.18 -7.71 -5.20
C ILE A 207 -18.48 -7.90 -4.43
N ASP A 208 -18.95 -6.89 -3.70
CA ASP A 208 -20.19 -6.89 -2.91
C ASP A 208 -21.47 -6.72 -3.78
N THR A 209 -21.52 -7.44 -4.90
CA THR A 209 -22.47 -7.19 -6.00
C THR A 209 -23.92 -7.61 -5.74
N ASN A 210 -24.18 -8.37 -4.68
CA ASN A 210 -25.51 -8.91 -4.38
C ASN A 210 -26.13 -8.43 -3.07
N GLY A 211 -25.49 -7.51 -2.35
CA GLY A 211 -25.96 -7.10 -1.02
C GLY A 211 -25.93 -8.27 -0.02
N ASP A 212 -25.01 -9.21 -0.23
CA ASP A 212 -24.77 -10.36 0.65
C ASP A 212 -24.03 -9.94 1.93
N ASP A 213 -23.78 -8.64 2.12
CA ASP A 213 -23.15 -8.06 3.30
C ASP A 213 -21.83 -8.80 3.59
N VAL A 214 -21.02 -8.96 2.54
CA VAL A 214 -19.74 -9.67 2.56
C VAL A 214 -18.71 -8.87 3.34
N PHE A 215 -18.75 -7.55 3.18
CA PHE A 215 -17.82 -6.64 3.82
C PHE A 215 -18.51 -5.79 4.87
N ARG A 216 -17.78 -5.55 5.96
CA ARG A 216 -18.16 -4.59 6.99
C ARG A 216 -17.02 -3.60 7.18
N THR A 217 -17.23 -2.36 6.77
CA THR A 217 -16.16 -1.37 6.71
C THR A 217 -16.33 -0.26 7.73
N ALA A 218 -15.21 0.29 8.20
CA ALA A 218 -15.20 1.37 9.19
C ALA A 218 -14.04 2.34 8.93
N LEU A 219 -14.19 3.60 9.37
CA LEU A 219 -13.19 4.64 9.23
C LEU A 219 -12.93 5.32 10.57
N TYR A 220 -11.68 5.26 11.02
CA TYR A 220 -11.17 5.86 12.25
C TYR A 220 -10.07 6.88 11.92
N PRO A 221 -10.44 8.11 11.56
CA PRO A 221 -9.48 9.16 11.27
C PRO A 221 -8.91 9.74 12.58
N TYR A 222 -7.61 10.05 12.59
CA TYR A 222 -6.94 10.57 13.78
C TYR A 222 -6.02 11.76 13.51
N SER A 223 -5.84 12.61 14.53
CA SER A 223 -4.92 13.73 14.58
C SER A 223 -4.74 14.12 16.05
N GLN A 224 -3.62 14.74 16.41
CA GLN A 224 -3.42 15.28 17.75
C GLN A 224 -3.79 16.77 17.82
N ASP A 225 -4.57 17.17 18.83
CA ASP A 225 -4.66 18.57 19.25
C ASP A 225 -3.79 18.83 20.47
N TYR A 226 -2.60 19.38 20.25
CA TYR A 226 -1.68 19.69 21.34
C TYR A 226 -2.17 20.83 22.25
N GLN A 227 -3.06 21.69 21.75
CA GLN A 227 -3.42 22.94 22.40
C GLN A 227 -4.83 22.91 23.01
N ASN A 228 -5.56 21.80 22.88
CA ASN A 228 -7.00 21.71 23.19
C ASN A 228 -7.80 22.88 22.58
N ASN A 229 -7.37 23.36 21.41
CA ASN A 229 -8.04 24.43 20.68
C ASN A 229 -9.31 23.93 19.98
N TYR A 230 -9.44 22.63 19.79
CA TYR A 230 -10.47 21.97 19.02
C TYR A 230 -11.18 20.94 19.89
N SER A 231 -12.37 21.32 20.37
CA SER A 231 -13.23 20.44 21.17
C SER A 231 -13.77 19.22 20.41
N PHE A 232 -13.42 19.05 19.13
CA PHE A 232 -13.84 17.95 18.27
C PHE A 232 -12.74 16.92 18.03
N ILE A 233 -11.54 17.10 18.62
CA ILE A 233 -10.47 16.11 18.66
C ILE A 233 -10.38 15.65 20.11
N ASP A 234 -10.55 14.36 20.35
CA ASP A 234 -10.46 13.83 21.71
C ASP A 234 -9.00 13.79 22.16
N ASN A 235 -8.79 13.67 23.48
CA ASN A 235 -7.45 13.73 24.07
C ASN A 235 -6.53 12.56 23.66
N ASP A 236 -7.08 11.53 23.03
CA ASP A 236 -6.42 10.35 22.49
C ASP A 236 -6.28 10.40 20.95
N GLY A 237 -6.61 11.54 20.35
CA GLY A 237 -6.35 11.85 18.95
C GLY A 237 -7.40 11.38 17.96
N ILE A 238 -8.49 10.74 18.38
CA ILE A 238 -9.59 10.44 17.46
C ILE A 238 -10.32 11.73 17.05
N ILE A 239 -10.93 11.73 15.87
CA ILE A 239 -11.78 12.82 15.37
C ILE A 239 -13.24 12.30 15.32
N PRO A 240 -14.00 12.31 16.45
CA PRO A 240 -15.29 11.61 16.53
C PRO A 240 -16.29 12.02 15.46
N ALA A 241 -16.31 13.32 15.10
CA ALA A 241 -17.21 13.84 14.07
C ALA A 241 -16.96 13.28 12.65
N LYS A 242 -15.83 12.60 12.44
CA LYS A 242 -15.42 12.00 11.17
C LYS A 242 -15.33 10.48 11.22
N VAL A 243 -15.51 9.89 12.40
CA VAL A 243 -15.59 8.44 12.55
C VAL A 243 -16.78 7.90 11.78
N LYS A 244 -16.56 6.83 11.04
CA LYS A 244 -17.61 5.97 10.52
C LYS A 244 -17.52 4.65 11.24
N HIS A 245 -18.51 4.41 12.10
CA HIS A 245 -18.63 3.14 12.80
C HIS A 245 -18.83 2.00 11.78
N PRO A 246 -18.52 0.76 12.16
CA PRO A 246 -18.66 -0.38 11.26
C PRO A 246 -20.09 -0.48 10.74
N GLU A 247 -20.23 -0.47 9.42
CA GLU A 247 -21.48 -0.65 8.69
C GLU A 247 -21.27 -1.72 7.62
N TRP A 248 -22.34 -2.45 7.28
CA TRP A 248 -22.29 -3.41 6.19
C TRP A 248 -22.15 -2.68 4.84
N GLY A 249 -21.37 -3.26 3.95
CA GLY A 249 -20.94 -2.67 2.69
C GLY A 249 -19.67 -1.83 2.80
N ILE A 250 -19.39 -1.08 1.74
CA ILE A 250 -18.20 -0.25 1.59
C ILE A 250 -18.36 1.15 2.20
N LEU A 251 -17.23 1.80 2.50
CA LEU A 251 -17.22 3.18 2.98
C LEU A 251 -17.70 4.12 1.88
N ASN A 252 -18.68 4.97 2.21
CA ASN A 252 -19.14 6.01 1.30
C ASN A 252 -18.00 6.97 0.92
N HIS A 253 -17.82 7.21 -0.38
CA HIS A 253 -16.79 8.12 -0.91
C HIS A 253 -16.86 9.53 -0.28
N GLY A 254 -18.07 10.03 0.00
CA GLY A 254 -18.26 11.31 0.68
C GLY A 254 -17.67 11.35 2.09
N ALA A 255 -17.68 10.23 2.82
CA ALA A 255 -17.06 10.13 4.14
C ALA A 255 -15.53 10.21 4.05
N ILE A 256 -14.94 9.48 3.10
CA ILE A 256 -13.50 9.51 2.80
C ILE A 256 -13.09 10.93 2.37
N MET A 257 -13.86 11.54 1.47
CA MET A 257 -13.59 12.89 0.98
C MET A 257 -13.76 13.98 2.06
N ALA A 258 -14.52 13.71 3.12
CA ALA A 258 -14.72 14.63 4.24
C ALA A 258 -13.54 14.67 5.24
N MET A 259 -12.52 13.81 5.09
CA MET A 259 -11.28 13.86 5.88
C MET A 259 -10.53 15.18 5.65
N THR A 260 -9.87 15.71 6.67
CA THR A 260 -9.15 16.99 6.59
C THR A 260 -7.88 16.92 7.42
N SER A 261 -6.79 17.47 6.90
CA SER A 261 -5.53 17.56 7.63
C SER A 261 -5.65 18.57 8.77
N LEU A 262 -5.16 18.19 9.94
CA LEU A 262 -5.23 18.95 11.19
C LEU A 262 -3.82 19.18 11.72
N TYR A 263 -3.49 18.78 12.95
CA TYR A 263 -2.28 19.22 13.65
C TYR A 263 -1.26 18.10 13.85
N GLY A 264 -1.12 17.56 15.05
CA GLY A 264 -0.14 16.50 15.30
C GLY A 264 -0.71 15.13 14.94
N THR A 265 0.02 14.11 15.35
CA THR A 265 -0.21 12.70 15.05
C THR A 265 -0.33 11.95 16.38
N ASP A 266 -1.52 11.45 16.67
CA ASP A 266 -1.79 10.53 17.79
C ASP A 266 -2.77 9.47 17.30
N SER A 267 -2.25 8.28 16.99
CA SER A 267 -3.02 7.13 16.53
C SER A 267 -3.67 6.33 17.65
N SER A 268 -3.37 6.65 18.92
CA SER A 268 -3.67 5.74 20.03
C SER A 268 -5.17 5.55 20.28
N GLY A 269 -5.96 6.61 20.23
CA GLY A 269 -7.42 6.56 20.35
C GLY A 269 -8.09 5.85 19.19
N ALA A 270 -7.72 6.19 17.95
CA ALA A 270 -8.31 5.57 16.76
C ALA A 270 -8.00 4.07 16.65
N LEU A 271 -6.78 3.64 16.98
CA LEU A 271 -6.48 2.22 17.10
C LEU A 271 -7.31 1.56 18.21
N LYS A 272 -7.48 2.24 19.36
CA LYS A 272 -8.24 1.67 20.48
C LYS A 272 -9.72 1.51 20.14
N ASP A 273 -10.32 2.48 19.47
CA ASP A 273 -11.70 2.41 19.02
C ASP A 273 -11.90 1.34 17.94
N ALA A 274 -10.96 1.19 17.01
CA ALA A 274 -10.97 0.09 16.05
C ALA A 274 -10.88 -1.27 16.75
N ALA A 275 -9.96 -1.43 17.70
CA ALA A 275 -9.81 -2.66 18.49
C ALA A 275 -11.09 -2.98 19.29
N ASN A 276 -11.69 -1.97 19.93
CA ASN A 276 -12.95 -2.13 20.66
C ASN A 276 -14.08 -2.56 19.71
N ALA A 277 -14.11 -2.07 18.48
CA ALA A 277 -15.09 -2.49 17.49
C ALA A 277 -14.87 -3.94 17.02
N PHE A 278 -13.63 -4.34 16.76
CA PHE A 278 -13.29 -5.72 16.36
C PHE A 278 -13.71 -6.76 17.40
N ALA A 279 -13.73 -6.41 18.69
CA ALA A 279 -14.16 -7.30 19.76
C ALA A 279 -15.61 -7.79 19.61
N TYR A 280 -16.46 -7.07 18.86
CA TYR A 280 -17.87 -7.42 18.65
C TYR A 280 -18.16 -8.02 17.26
N GLU A 281 -17.16 -8.05 16.36
CA GLU A 281 -17.41 -8.44 14.97
C GLU A 281 -17.81 -9.91 14.84
N GLY A 282 -17.31 -10.80 15.69
CA GLY A 282 -17.74 -12.22 15.70
C GLY A 282 -19.25 -12.37 15.95
N ASP A 283 -19.78 -11.69 16.96
CA ASP A 283 -21.22 -11.73 17.28
C ASP A 283 -22.07 -11.10 16.17
N ILE A 284 -21.59 -10.01 15.58
CA ILE A 284 -22.30 -9.28 14.52
C ILE A 284 -22.35 -10.10 13.22
N HIS A 285 -21.23 -10.70 12.83
CA HIS A 285 -21.17 -11.59 11.67
C HIS A 285 -21.97 -12.87 11.90
N ASN A 286 -22.00 -13.41 13.12
CA ASN A 286 -22.81 -14.59 13.42
C ASN A 286 -24.30 -14.28 13.29
N ALA A 287 -24.73 -13.12 13.79
CA ALA A 287 -26.11 -12.68 13.67
C ALA A 287 -26.56 -12.45 12.22
N LYS A 288 -25.63 -12.10 11.32
CA LYS A 288 -25.93 -11.75 9.93
C LYS A 288 -25.73 -12.92 8.96
N ASN A 289 -24.56 -13.55 9.03
CA ASN A 289 -24.03 -14.52 8.08
C ASN A 289 -23.91 -15.93 8.70
N GLY A 290 -24.21 -16.10 9.99
CA GLY A 290 -24.15 -17.39 10.68
C GLY A 290 -22.73 -17.90 10.97
N THR A 291 -21.73 -17.02 10.86
CA THR A 291 -20.32 -17.30 11.18
C THR A 291 -19.83 -16.44 12.34
N ASP A 292 -19.23 -17.06 13.36
CA ASP A 292 -18.62 -16.39 14.50
C ASP A 292 -17.14 -16.04 14.31
N GLU A 293 -16.55 -16.49 13.19
CA GLU A 293 -15.14 -16.27 12.85
C GLU A 293 -15.00 -15.50 11.53
N PRO A 294 -15.39 -14.21 11.46
CA PRO A 294 -15.14 -13.39 10.28
C PRO A 294 -13.65 -13.08 10.15
N LEU A 295 -13.21 -12.84 8.91
CA LEU A 295 -11.87 -12.32 8.66
C LEU A 295 -11.79 -10.87 9.16
N LYS A 296 -10.73 -10.51 9.90
CA LYS A 296 -10.57 -9.17 10.48
C LYS A 296 -9.33 -8.50 9.94
N PHE A 297 -9.49 -7.40 9.21
CA PHE A 297 -8.41 -6.63 8.60
C PHE A 297 -8.40 -5.20 9.11
N ALA A 298 -7.27 -4.76 9.64
CA ALA A 298 -7.02 -3.38 10.00
C ALA A 298 -5.99 -2.78 9.04
N ILE A 299 -6.37 -1.72 8.32
CA ILE A 299 -5.47 -0.97 7.45
C ILE A 299 -5.06 0.30 8.18
N PHE A 300 -3.86 0.29 8.75
CA PHE A 300 -3.27 1.38 9.51
C PHE A 300 -2.31 2.20 8.64
N MET A 301 -2.50 3.51 8.61
CA MET A 301 -1.74 4.40 7.74
C MET A 301 -1.25 5.65 8.46
N THR A 302 -0.02 6.07 8.15
CA THR A 302 0.57 7.33 8.62
C THR A 302 1.68 7.83 7.70
N ASP A 303 1.93 9.14 7.69
CA ASP A 303 3.09 9.75 7.05
C ASP A 303 4.23 10.09 8.01
N GLY A 304 4.16 9.62 9.25
CA GLY A 304 5.14 9.93 10.28
C GLY A 304 5.09 9.02 11.51
N ALA A 305 5.87 9.37 12.52
CA ALA A 305 5.71 8.76 13.85
C ALA A 305 4.71 9.59 14.65
N ASN A 306 4.09 8.99 15.68
CA ASN A 306 3.27 9.79 16.57
C ASN A 306 4.11 10.87 17.25
N ASN A 307 3.44 11.95 17.64
CA ASN A 307 4.09 13.01 18.37
C ASN A 307 4.58 12.54 19.74
N LYS A 308 5.67 13.14 20.21
CA LYS A 308 6.07 12.97 21.60
C LYS A 308 5.06 13.64 22.52
N SER A 309 4.52 12.89 23.48
CA SER A 309 3.66 13.39 24.54
C SER A 309 4.35 13.32 25.90
N TYR A 310 3.73 13.96 26.89
CA TYR A 310 4.15 13.86 28.28
C TYR A 310 3.26 12.85 28.97
N GLU A 311 3.87 11.89 29.66
CA GLU A 311 3.16 11.02 30.58
C GLU A 311 3.81 11.13 31.95
N CYS A 312 2.96 11.27 32.97
CA CYS A 312 3.34 11.53 34.34
C CYS A 312 3.22 10.23 35.15
N GLY A 313 4.36 9.63 35.46
CA GLY A 313 4.45 8.46 36.33
C GLY A 313 4.82 8.85 37.75
N THR A 314 4.69 7.92 38.69
CA THR A 314 5.24 8.09 40.04
C THR A 314 6.62 7.44 40.10
N GLU A 315 7.66 8.23 40.34
CA GLU A 315 9.04 7.75 40.50
C GLU A 315 9.55 8.09 41.90
N TRP A 316 10.29 7.16 42.51
CA TRP A 316 10.93 7.41 43.79
C TRP A 316 12.19 8.27 43.58
N VAL A 317 12.31 9.39 44.30
CA VAL A 317 13.43 10.32 44.15
C VAL A 317 14.31 10.30 45.40
N ALA A 318 15.57 9.88 45.24
CA ALA A 318 16.51 9.67 46.34
C ALA A 318 16.99 10.93 47.03
N ASN A 319 17.25 11.95 46.23
CA ASN A 319 17.88 13.18 46.65
C ASN A 319 16.93 14.35 46.42
N ARG A 320 17.18 15.49 47.07
CA ARG A 320 16.48 16.74 46.74
C ARG A 320 16.87 17.18 45.33
N GLU A 321 16.02 16.89 44.35
CA GLU A 321 16.12 17.41 42.99
C GLU A 321 15.18 18.61 42.81
N TYR A 322 15.62 19.61 42.07
CA TYR A 322 14.81 20.78 41.74
C TYR A 322 14.02 20.49 40.48
N TRP A 323 12.69 20.64 40.57
CA TRP A 323 11.79 20.52 39.43
C TRP A 323 11.17 21.89 39.14
N ILE A 324 11.03 22.20 37.86
CA ILE A 324 10.32 23.39 37.39
C ILE A 324 8.90 22.92 37.06
N ASP A 325 7.93 23.41 37.82
CA ASP A 325 6.52 23.38 37.43
C ASP A 325 6.27 24.64 36.60
N THR A 326 6.34 24.52 35.27
CA THR A 326 5.89 25.64 34.42
C THR A 326 4.37 25.65 34.45
N TYR A 327 3.79 26.81 34.77
CA TYR A 327 2.37 27.13 34.61
C TYR A 327 1.88 26.52 33.28
N HIS A 328 1.01 25.49 33.34
CA HIS A 328 0.59 24.54 32.27
C HIS A 328 1.08 23.07 32.36
N GLY A 329 1.67 22.62 33.47
CA GLY A 329 1.84 21.17 33.76
C GLY A 329 3.05 20.50 33.11
N TRP A 330 4.15 21.22 32.92
CA TRP A 330 5.38 20.67 32.34
C TRP A 330 6.46 20.55 33.40
N ASN A 331 6.97 19.34 33.62
CA ASN A 331 8.13 19.09 34.47
C ASN A 331 9.38 18.84 33.59
N ARG A 332 10.32 19.79 33.57
CA ARG A 332 11.66 19.60 32.95
C ARG A 332 12.72 19.35 34.01
N ARG A 333 13.62 18.39 33.74
CA ARG A 333 14.77 18.05 34.60
C ARG A 333 15.95 19.00 34.30
N TYR A 334 16.46 19.72 35.30
CA TYR A 334 17.70 20.49 35.20
C TYR A 334 18.63 20.14 36.38
N ASN A 335 19.90 19.89 36.06
CA ASN A 335 20.94 19.52 37.04
C ASN A 335 21.74 20.73 37.58
N SER A 336 21.30 21.97 37.34
CA SER A 336 22.03 23.16 37.77
C SER A 336 21.14 24.17 38.48
N ARG A 337 21.69 24.77 39.54
CA ARG A 337 21.13 25.94 40.25
C ARG A 337 21.15 27.16 39.32
N GLN A 338 20.27 27.23 38.33
CA GLN A 338 20.17 28.38 37.45
C GLN A 338 19.08 29.34 37.97
N TRP A 339 19.53 30.49 38.50
CA TRP A 339 18.76 31.55 39.17
C TRP A 339 18.20 32.62 38.21
N TRP A 340 17.61 32.22 37.07
CA TRP A 340 17.11 33.17 36.09
C TRP A 340 15.59 33.16 36.18
N PHE A 341 15.05 34.27 36.71
CA PHE A 341 13.62 34.52 36.82
C PHE A 341 13.02 34.70 35.43
N ASP A 342 12.36 33.66 34.91
CA ASP A 342 11.28 33.85 33.94
C ASP A 342 9.95 33.71 34.69
N LYS A 343 9.04 34.67 34.49
CA LYS A 343 7.99 35.09 35.44
C LYS A 343 6.85 34.09 35.69
N TRP A 344 6.99 32.82 35.35
CA TRP A 344 5.90 31.83 35.34
C TRP A 344 6.28 30.43 35.85
N VAL A 345 7.27 30.35 36.74
CA VAL A 345 7.74 29.07 37.31
C VAL A 345 7.70 29.10 38.83
N ILE A 346 6.91 28.21 39.44
CA ILE A 346 6.94 27.95 40.88
C ILE A 346 7.86 26.74 41.10
N HIS A 347 8.91 26.91 41.90
CA HIS A 347 9.80 25.83 42.30
C HIS A 347 9.26 25.13 43.54
N TYR A 348 8.89 23.86 43.43
CA TYR A 348 8.74 23.00 44.61
C TYR A 348 10.01 22.18 44.79
N PRO A 349 10.71 22.29 45.94
CA PRO A 349 11.79 21.35 46.25
C PRO A 349 11.17 19.97 46.44
N ALA A 350 11.50 19.00 45.59
CA ALA A 350 11.15 17.61 45.87
C ALA A 350 11.87 17.21 47.16
N SER A 351 11.11 16.86 48.21
CA SER A 351 11.70 16.28 49.41
C SER A 351 12.20 14.88 49.04
N GLY A 352 13.52 14.74 48.90
CA GLY A 352 14.17 13.44 48.71
C GLY A 352 13.65 12.41 49.72
N GLY A 353 13.47 11.17 49.27
CA GLY A 353 12.90 10.08 50.05
C GLY A 353 11.39 9.86 49.86
N SER A 354 10.78 10.39 48.80
CA SER A 354 9.35 10.20 48.53
C SER A 354 9.06 9.90 47.05
N ASN A 355 7.93 9.23 46.83
CA ASN A 355 7.35 9.02 45.52
C ASN A 355 6.85 10.37 44.97
N GLN A 356 7.34 10.77 43.82
CA GLN A 356 7.02 12.05 43.17
C GLN A 356 6.45 11.80 41.79
N GLN A 357 5.51 12.64 41.36
CA GLN A 357 5.00 12.59 40.00
C GLN A 357 6.04 13.20 39.05
N VAL A 358 6.59 12.39 38.15
CA VAL A 358 7.58 12.78 37.15
C VAL A 358 6.97 12.63 35.77
N CYS A 359 6.90 13.74 35.04
CA CYS A 359 6.43 13.76 33.66
C CYS A 359 7.62 13.70 32.71
N LYS A 360 7.66 12.71 31.82
CA LYS A 360 8.72 12.55 30.81
C LYS A 360 8.15 12.72 29.42
N ARG A 361 8.82 13.52 28.59
CA ARG A 361 8.51 13.64 27.15
C ARG A 361 9.10 12.45 26.41
N ASP A 362 8.26 11.57 25.89
CA ASP A 362 8.66 10.38 25.15
C ASP A 362 7.59 10.05 24.08
N TYR A 363 7.80 9.00 23.28
CA TYR A 363 6.82 8.49 22.33
C TYR A 363 5.77 7.61 23.05
N TRP A 364 5.03 8.19 23.98
CA TRP A 364 4.00 7.46 24.73
C TRP A 364 2.82 7.05 23.85
N PHE A 365 2.47 7.85 22.85
CA PHE A 365 1.46 7.47 21.87
C PHE A 365 1.87 6.21 21.11
N ASP A 366 3.13 6.09 20.66
CA ASP A 366 3.62 4.84 20.06
C ASP A 366 3.44 3.65 21.00
N LYS A 367 3.78 3.81 22.29
CA LYS A 367 3.63 2.71 23.27
C LYS A 367 2.18 2.28 23.42
N ARG A 368 1.23 3.23 23.45
CA ARG A 368 -0.21 2.94 23.52
C ARG A 368 -0.71 2.30 22.23
N SER A 369 -0.38 2.88 21.09
CA SER A 369 -0.71 2.33 19.77
C SER A 369 -0.19 0.91 19.61
N LEU A 370 1.08 0.64 19.95
CA LEU A 370 1.67 -0.70 19.89
C LEU A 370 1.02 -1.69 20.86
N ALA A 371 0.62 -1.24 22.06
CA ALA A 371 -0.13 -2.08 22.98
C ALA A 371 -1.47 -2.50 22.37
N THR A 372 -2.18 -1.57 21.74
CA THR A 372 -3.42 -1.86 21.03
C THR A 372 -3.21 -2.75 19.81
N CYS A 373 -2.18 -2.52 18.99
CA CYS A 373 -1.86 -3.41 17.88
C CYS A 373 -1.57 -4.84 18.37
N ALA A 374 -0.92 -4.98 19.53
CA ALA A 374 -0.67 -6.29 20.14
C ALA A 374 -1.94 -6.94 20.71
N GLU A 375 -2.94 -6.17 21.15
CA GLU A 375 -4.28 -6.67 21.51
C GLU A 375 -5.01 -7.17 20.26
N MET A 376 -5.11 -6.34 19.22
CA MET A 376 -5.74 -6.69 17.94
C MET A 376 -5.15 -7.97 17.32
N LYS A 377 -3.83 -8.11 17.32
CA LYS A 377 -3.16 -9.33 16.82
C LYS A 377 -3.44 -10.58 17.64
N LYS A 378 -3.76 -10.46 18.93
CA LYS A 378 -4.18 -11.60 19.76
C LYS A 378 -5.63 -12.00 19.48
N ASP A 379 -6.44 -11.07 18.99
CA ASP A 379 -7.83 -11.28 18.61
C ASP A 379 -7.97 -11.62 17.11
N ASP A 380 -6.89 -12.16 16.53
CA ASP A 380 -6.74 -12.61 15.14
C ASP A 380 -7.02 -11.52 14.09
N VAL A 381 -6.76 -10.26 14.42
CA VAL A 381 -6.81 -9.15 13.46
C VAL A 381 -5.51 -9.07 12.67
N ILE A 382 -5.62 -9.12 11.34
CA ILE A 382 -4.53 -8.91 10.40
C ILE A 382 -4.34 -7.40 10.21
N ILE A 383 -3.17 -6.87 10.58
CA ILE A 383 -2.85 -5.44 10.52
C ILE A 383 -1.91 -5.17 9.36
N TYR A 384 -2.44 -4.52 8.31
CA TYR A 384 -1.67 -3.90 7.24
C TYR A 384 -1.21 -2.51 7.67
N ALA A 385 0.09 -2.25 7.66
CA ALA A 385 0.66 -0.98 8.06
C ALA A 385 1.33 -0.29 6.87
N ILE A 386 0.83 0.88 6.47
CA ILE A 386 1.34 1.65 5.32
C ILE A 386 2.02 2.93 5.80
N ALA A 387 3.33 3.01 5.60
CA ALA A 387 4.12 4.23 5.80
C ALA A 387 4.12 5.06 4.51
N TYR A 388 3.49 6.23 4.53
CA TYR A 388 3.25 7.03 3.33
C TYR A 388 4.10 8.30 3.28
N ASP A 389 5.08 8.34 2.38
CA ASP A 389 6.01 9.47 2.13
C ASP A 389 6.56 10.06 3.44
N VAL A 390 7.12 9.17 4.26
CA VAL A 390 7.66 9.56 5.57
C VAL A 390 8.91 10.40 5.40
N ALA A 391 8.97 11.53 6.10
CA ALA A 391 10.14 12.40 6.11
C ALA A 391 11.41 11.67 6.57
N GLU A 392 12.55 11.93 5.92
CA GLU A 392 13.79 11.18 6.11
C GLU A 392 14.29 11.20 7.57
N ASP A 393 14.08 12.30 8.29
CA ASP A 393 14.46 12.44 9.70
C ASP A 393 13.58 11.62 10.67
N GLN A 394 12.37 11.24 10.23
CA GLN A 394 11.44 10.42 11.00
C GLN A 394 11.37 8.98 10.52
N LYS A 395 11.82 8.70 9.30
CA LYS A 395 11.65 7.42 8.58
C LYS A 395 12.05 6.21 9.40
N VAL A 396 13.25 6.20 9.97
CA VAL A 396 13.75 5.06 10.78
C VAL A 396 12.84 4.75 11.95
N HIS A 397 12.31 5.79 12.61
CA HIS A 397 11.46 5.62 13.77
C HIS A 397 10.03 5.22 13.38
N ALA A 398 9.44 5.91 12.41
CA ALA A 398 8.09 5.64 11.92
C ALA A 398 7.99 4.24 11.30
N GLU A 399 8.93 3.85 10.42
CA GLU A 399 8.92 2.51 9.82
C GLU A 399 9.12 1.42 10.88
N LYS A 400 9.96 1.67 11.89
CA LYS A 400 10.10 0.73 13.02
C LYS A 400 8.79 0.58 13.80
N PHE A 401 8.11 1.69 14.09
CA PHE A 401 6.82 1.68 14.77
C PHE A 401 5.76 0.93 13.94
N MET A 402 5.64 1.25 12.66
CA MET A 402 4.68 0.62 11.74
C MET A 402 4.93 -0.89 11.57
N LYS A 403 6.18 -1.32 11.39
CA LYS A 403 6.56 -2.74 11.33
C LYS A 403 6.27 -3.50 12.62
N GLN A 404 6.36 -2.85 13.78
CA GLN A 404 6.01 -3.47 15.05
C GLN A 404 4.50 -3.61 15.23
N CYS A 405 3.73 -2.67 14.68
CA CYS A 405 2.27 -2.72 14.71
C CYS A 405 1.72 -3.77 13.73
N SER A 406 2.30 -3.93 12.54
CA SER A 406 1.82 -4.89 11.51
C SER A 406 1.81 -6.35 11.99
N SER A 407 1.06 -7.19 11.28
CA SER A 407 1.00 -8.65 11.54
C SER A 407 2.21 -9.44 11.01
N GLY A 408 3.17 -8.76 10.39
CA GLY A 408 4.40 -9.35 9.84
C GLY A 408 5.08 -8.40 8.86
N ASP A 409 6.22 -8.82 8.32
CA ASP A 409 6.98 -8.03 7.34
C ASP A 409 6.22 -7.86 6.01
N ASP A 410 5.46 -8.88 5.58
CA ASP A 410 4.66 -8.85 4.35
C ASP A 410 3.45 -7.89 4.45
N TYR A 411 3.00 -7.63 5.68
CA TYR A 411 1.90 -6.72 6.00
C TYR A 411 2.36 -5.26 6.17
N PHE A 412 3.66 -4.98 6.07
CA PHE A 412 4.19 -3.62 6.10
C PHE A 412 4.51 -3.13 4.68
N LYS A 413 3.94 -1.99 4.30
CA LYS A 413 4.19 -1.35 3.00
C LYS A 413 4.78 0.05 3.20
N SER A 414 5.76 0.41 2.39
CA SER A 414 6.33 1.76 2.34
C SER A 414 6.04 2.37 0.99
N ALA A 415 5.29 3.46 0.96
CA ALA A 415 4.85 4.13 -0.26
C ALA A 415 5.46 5.52 -0.32
N SER A 416 6.34 5.79 -1.30
CA SER A 416 7.03 7.09 -1.39
C SER A 416 6.23 8.21 -2.06
N ASN A 417 5.05 7.91 -2.61
CA ASN A 417 4.19 8.85 -3.32
C ASN A 417 2.80 8.21 -3.56
N ALA A 418 1.85 8.99 -4.07
CA ALA A 418 0.48 8.54 -4.31
C ALA A 418 0.38 7.30 -5.22
N SER A 419 1.22 7.18 -6.25
CA SER A 419 1.20 6.01 -7.15
C SER A 419 1.71 4.74 -6.46
N ALA A 420 2.75 4.86 -5.62
CA ALA A 420 3.21 3.75 -4.80
C ALA A 420 2.17 3.38 -3.73
N LEU A 421 1.38 4.36 -3.29
CA LEU A 421 0.28 4.14 -2.35
C LEU A 421 -0.87 3.38 -3.02
N ASP A 422 -1.25 3.76 -4.24
CA ASP A 422 -2.25 3.03 -5.04
C ASP A 422 -1.85 1.56 -5.23
N ALA A 423 -0.58 1.32 -5.56
CA ALA A 423 -0.05 -0.04 -5.70
C ALA A 423 -0.12 -0.84 -4.39
N ALA A 424 0.19 -0.21 -3.25
CA ALA A 424 0.08 -0.86 -1.94
C ALA A 424 -1.36 -1.22 -1.60
N PHE A 425 -2.33 -0.35 -1.92
CA PHE A 425 -3.75 -0.65 -1.72
C PHE A 425 -4.24 -1.75 -2.65
N ALA A 426 -3.81 -1.75 -3.91
CA ALA A 426 -4.18 -2.82 -4.85
C ALA A 426 -3.68 -4.18 -4.34
N GLU A 427 -2.42 -4.28 -3.91
CA GLU A 427 -1.85 -5.51 -3.35
C GLU A 427 -2.59 -5.98 -2.07
N ILE A 428 -2.97 -5.05 -1.19
CA ILE A 428 -3.76 -5.37 0.01
C ILE A 428 -5.17 -5.82 -0.40
N GLY A 429 -5.75 -5.19 -1.42
CA GLY A 429 -7.07 -5.53 -1.95
C GLY A 429 -7.06 -6.96 -2.48
N ASP A 430 -6.13 -7.28 -3.36
CA ASP A 430 -5.95 -8.62 -3.92
C ASP A 430 -5.83 -9.66 -2.80
N SER A 431 -5.00 -9.41 -1.78
CA SER A 431 -4.85 -10.34 -0.65
C SER A 431 -6.14 -10.51 0.17
N ILE A 432 -6.88 -9.44 0.45
CA ILE A 432 -8.16 -9.54 1.17
C ILE A 432 -9.16 -10.33 0.34
N VAL A 433 -9.20 -10.09 -0.97
CA VAL A 433 -10.14 -10.75 -1.88
C VAL A 433 -9.80 -12.23 -2.04
N GLU A 434 -8.52 -12.59 -2.13
CA GLU A 434 -8.07 -13.98 -2.14
C GLU A 434 -8.52 -14.74 -0.88
N GLU A 435 -8.39 -14.13 0.30
CA GLU A 435 -8.79 -14.73 1.58
C GLU A 435 -10.31 -14.82 1.70
N VAL A 436 -11.03 -13.78 1.28
CA VAL A 436 -12.50 -13.74 1.30
C VAL A 436 -13.06 -14.77 0.34
N ILE A 437 -12.55 -14.87 -0.89
CA ILE A 437 -13.10 -15.76 -1.94
C ILE A 437 -12.51 -17.19 -1.85
N ARG A 438 -11.47 -17.41 -1.03
CA ARG A 438 -10.66 -18.64 -1.03
C ARG A 438 -10.31 -19.07 -2.45
N VAL A 439 -9.49 -18.32 -3.17
CA VAL A 439 -8.99 -18.82 -4.46
C VAL A 439 -7.95 -19.91 -4.20
N LYS A 440 -8.12 -21.10 -4.81
CA LYS A 440 -7.03 -22.09 -4.87
C LYS A 440 -6.10 -21.68 -6.02
N HIS A 441 -4.88 -21.32 -5.67
CA HIS A 441 -3.73 -21.20 -6.58
C HIS A 441 -3.16 -22.56 -6.95
#